data_AF-A0A962U196-F1
#
_entry.id   AF-A0A962U196-F1
#
_cell.length_a   1.000
_cell.length_b   1.000
_cell.length_c   1.000
_cell.angle_alpha   90.00
_cell.angle_beta   90.00
_cell.angle_gamma   90.00
#
_symmetry.space_group_name_H-M   'P 1'
#
loop_
_entity.id
_entity.type
_entity.pdbx_description
1 polymer ?
#
loop_
_entity_poly.entity_id
_entity_poly.type
_entity_poly.pdbx_seq_one_letter_code
_entity_poly.pdbx_strand_id
1 'polypeptide(L)'
;PPVAKPPAARIVELPDTRTPAAEPPAVAPPPASEPATAPMPRVPKVADAQDTAHAAGLARTERRWHPSYGKMSEAAYTDPDTRAQLFYDPADYFQSALQRAIEQATSNNRPLRIRLEGSGNSVNVFPELNRVQTNLRENLLRSLAMIKGSGKDSKIEALPDDAEPVIDFTDPRLESTTGLLWKAALWAAMGRVPVGTELELPVTLKAWPNFTRIFIPHHAIQIAALWSQRPATLHETATILGIEHRYVFSFYSATAVLGLVEQIHGSKRSAATQQRAEQRGFLGRLLNFLGAGN
;
A
#
# COMPACT_ATOMS: atom_id res chain seq x y z
N PRO A 1 42.63 8.81 -27.00
CA PRO A 1 42.22 9.55 -25.76
C PRO A 1 41.41 8.61 -24.85
N PRO A 2 41.90 8.30 -23.64
CA PRO A 2 41.26 7.31 -22.78
C PRO A 2 40.01 7.88 -22.08
N VAL A 3 39.00 7.02 -21.95
CA VAL A 3 37.68 7.24 -21.36
C VAL A 3 37.81 7.45 -19.84
N ALA A 4 37.34 8.60 -19.36
CA ALA A 4 37.34 8.94 -17.94
C ALA A 4 36.23 8.20 -17.19
N LYS A 5 36.62 7.49 -16.13
CA LYS A 5 35.77 6.85 -15.12
C LYS A 5 34.96 7.90 -14.34
N PRO A 6 33.69 7.69 -14.00
CA PRO A 6 32.97 8.59 -13.11
C PRO A 6 33.48 8.48 -11.65
N PRO A 7 33.48 9.58 -10.88
CA PRO A 7 33.97 9.57 -9.49
C PRO A 7 32.96 8.91 -8.54
N ALA A 8 33.50 8.18 -7.56
CA ALA A 8 32.76 7.50 -6.50
C ALA A 8 32.12 8.50 -5.52
N ALA A 9 30.90 8.19 -5.07
CA ALA A 9 30.23 8.89 -3.98
C ALA A 9 31.07 8.82 -2.69
N ARG A 10 31.26 9.96 -2.04
CA ARG A 10 32.03 10.09 -0.81
C ARG A 10 31.13 9.85 0.40
N ILE A 11 31.31 8.70 1.04
CA ILE A 11 30.77 8.41 2.37
C ILE A 11 31.48 9.31 3.38
N VAL A 12 30.72 10.06 4.19
CA VAL A 12 31.24 10.75 5.36
C VAL A 12 30.93 9.86 6.57
N GLU A 13 31.94 9.12 7.04
CA GLU A 13 31.90 8.40 8.32
C GLU A 13 31.91 9.41 9.48
N LEU A 14 30.90 9.32 10.36
CA LEU A 14 30.91 9.97 11.66
C LEU A 14 31.72 9.12 12.66
N PRO A 15 32.51 9.74 13.56
CA PRO A 15 33.32 9.00 14.52
C PRO A 15 32.45 8.32 15.58
N ASP A 16 32.76 7.04 15.78
CA ASP A 16 32.16 6.12 16.75
C ASP A 16 32.72 6.41 18.15
N THR A 17 31.92 6.99 19.04
CA THR A 17 32.25 7.12 20.48
C THR A 17 31.32 6.25 21.31
N ARG A 18 31.69 4.98 21.45
CA ARG A 18 31.13 4.08 22.46
C ARG A 18 32.16 3.85 23.56
N THR A 19 31.95 4.52 24.69
CA THR A 19 32.55 4.18 25.98
C THR A 19 31.85 2.91 26.53
N PRO A 20 32.56 1.93 27.10
CA PRO A 20 31.94 0.69 27.58
C PRO A 20 31.27 0.88 28.94
N ALA A 21 30.02 0.44 29.06
CA ALA A 21 29.31 0.31 30.32
C ALA A 21 29.57 -1.07 30.94
N ALA A 22 29.77 -1.07 32.26
CA ALA A 22 30.20 -2.19 33.09
C ALA A 22 29.23 -3.39 33.12
N GLU A 23 29.83 -4.56 33.35
CA GLU A 23 29.26 -5.90 33.45
C GLU A 23 28.51 -6.13 34.78
N PRO A 24 27.27 -6.66 34.79
CA PRO A 24 26.64 -7.19 36.00
C PRO A 24 26.89 -8.71 36.17
N PRO A 25 26.93 -9.23 37.41
CA PRO A 25 27.36 -10.61 37.67
C PRO A 25 26.27 -11.66 37.40
N ALA A 26 26.75 -12.87 37.11
CA ALA A 26 25.97 -14.06 36.77
C ALA A 26 25.09 -14.58 37.92
N VAL A 27 23.86 -14.99 37.60
CA VAL A 27 22.97 -15.77 38.48
C VAL A 27 22.55 -17.05 37.75
N ALA A 28 22.73 -18.18 38.44
CA ALA A 28 22.54 -19.56 37.98
C ALA A 28 21.07 -19.94 37.71
N PRO A 29 20.80 -21.01 36.93
CA PRO A 29 19.43 -21.40 36.57
C PRO A 29 18.75 -22.24 37.68
N PRO A 30 17.42 -22.15 37.85
CA PRO A 30 16.69 -23.02 38.78
C PRO A 30 16.26 -24.36 38.13
N PRO A 31 16.10 -25.44 38.91
CA PRO A 31 15.61 -26.74 38.42
C PRO A 31 14.07 -26.83 38.39
N ALA A 32 13.56 -27.85 37.69
CA ALA A 32 12.16 -28.05 37.34
C ALA A 32 11.35 -28.93 38.33
N SER A 33 10.03 -28.62 38.38
CA SER A 33 8.83 -29.49 38.54
C SER A 33 8.18 -29.75 39.93
N GLU A 34 7.04 -29.05 40.13
CA GLU A 34 5.66 -29.49 40.56
C GLU A 34 5.36 -30.20 41.91
N PRO A 35 4.08 -30.26 42.39
CA PRO A 35 2.89 -29.40 42.20
C PRO A 35 2.15 -29.05 43.53
N ALA A 36 1.19 -28.11 43.53
CA ALA A 36 -0.15 -28.26 44.16
C ALA A 36 -0.91 -26.93 44.41
N THR A 37 -2.22 -27.02 44.15
CA THR A 37 -3.36 -26.25 44.70
C THR A 37 -3.76 -24.94 43.99
N ALA A 38 -4.83 -25.03 43.21
CA ALA A 38 -5.54 -23.92 42.60
C ALA A 38 -6.38 -23.13 43.62
N PRO A 39 -6.48 -21.79 43.48
CA PRO A 39 -7.66 -21.04 43.86
C PRO A 39 -8.36 -20.40 42.65
N MET A 40 -9.68 -20.22 42.80
CA MET A 40 -10.70 -19.83 41.82
C MET A 40 -10.39 -18.55 40.99
N PRO A 41 -11.00 -18.39 39.79
CA PRO A 41 -10.71 -17.27 38.90
C PRO A 41 -11.19 -15.93 39.49
N ARG A 42 -10.24 -15.00 39.68
CA ARG A 42 -10.53 -13.58 39.90
C ARG A 42 -11.01 -12.95 38.59
N VAL A 43 -12.11 -12.21 38.67
CA VAL A 43 -12.60 -11.31 37.63
C VAL A 43 -11.47 -10.39 37.17
N PRO A 44 -11.15 -10.26 35.86
CA PRO A 44 -10.09 -9.37 35.42
C PRO A 44 -10.49 -7.92 35.66
N LYS A 45 -9.62 -7.24 36.42
CA LYS A 45 -9.66 -5.82 36.73
C LYS A 45 -9.23 -5.03 35.48
N VAL A 46 -10.05 -4.04 35.13
CA VAL A 46 -9.88 -2.90 34.21
C VAL A 46 -8.51 -2.80 33.52
N ALA A 47 -8.52 -2.85 32.18
CA ALA A 47 -7.37 -2.70 31.28
C ALA A 47 -6.55 -1.43 31.53
N ASP A 48 -5.23 -1.57 31.41
CA ASP A 48 -4.22 -0.55 31.72
C ASP A 48 -4.30 0.70 30.83
N ALA A 49 -3.86 1.83 31.38
CA ALA A 49 -3.87 3.14 30.74
C ALA A 49 -3.08 3.21 29.41
N GLN A 50 -2.09 2.33 29.19
CA GLN A 50 -1.34 2.26 27.94
C GLN A 50 -2.17 1.68 26.78
N ASP A 51 -3.01 0.68 27.04
CA ASP A 51 -3.94 0.13 26.05
C ASP A 51 -5.01 1.16 25.68
N THR A 52 -5.46 1.96 26.65
CA THR A 52 -6.40 3.06 26.37
C THR A 52 -5.78 4.20 25.56
N ALA A 53 -4.48 4.48 25.73
CA ALA A 53 -3.76 5.50 24.97
C ALA A 53 -3.51 5.06 23.52
N HIS A 54 -3.15 3.80 23.30
CA HIS A 54 -2.98 3.22 21.96
C HIS A 54 -4.33 3.12 21.24
N ALA A 55 -5.37 2.61 21.92
CA ALA A 55 -6.74 2.58 21.37
C ALA A 55 -7.29 3.98 21.08
N ALA A 56 -7.01 4.97 21.95
CA ALA A 56 -7.36 6.37 21.68
C ALA A 56 -6.56 6.98 20.52
N GLY A 57 -5.30 6.58 20.33
CA GLY A 57 -4.46 6.97 19.19
C GLY A 57 -4.98 6.41 17.86
N LEU A 58 -5.38 5.14 17.85
CA LEU A 58 -6.05 4.49 16.71
C LEU A 58 -7.39 5.15 16.42
N ALA A 59 -8.24 5.37 17.43
CA ALA A 59 -9.54 6.02 17.27
C ALA A 59 -9.43 7.48 16.78
N ARG A 60 -8.38 8.22 17.18
CA ARG A 60 -8.09 9.56 16.65
C ARG A 60 -7.64 9.49 15.18
N THR A 61 -6.87 8.48 14.83
CA THR A 61 -6.42 8.23 13.45
C THR A 61 -7.62 7.87 12.57
N GLU A 62 -8.52 6.99 13.04
CA GLU A 62 -9.75 6.61 12.35
C GLU A 62 -10.66 7.83 12.06
N ARG A 63 -10.87 8.71 13.06
CA ARG A 63 -11.69 9.92 12.88
C ARG A 63 -11.08 10.93 11.90
N ARG A 64 -9.75 11.00 11.80
CA ARG A 64 -9.05 11.94 10.91
C ARG A 64 -9.33 11.65 9.43
N TRP A 65 -9.64 10.40 9.09
CA TRP A 65 -9.69 9.96 7.69
C TRP A 65 -11.07 9.54 7.20
N HIS A 66 -12.06 9.45 8.09
CA HIS A 66 -13.47 9.27 7.72
C HIS A 66 -13.97 10.21 6.60
N PRO A 67 -13.54 11.50 6.50
CA PRO A 67 -13.92 12.36 5.38
C PRO A 67 -13.42 11.90 4.00
N SER A 68 -12.46 10.97 3.95
CA SER A 68 -11.79 10.53 2.72
C SER A 68 -12.52 9.41 1.97
N TYR A 69 -13.47 8.73 2.62
CA TYR A 69 -14.25 7.63 2.04
C TYR A 69 -15.56 8.09 1.40
N GLY A 70 -15.73 9.40 1.21
CA GLY A 70 -16.95 9.97 0.67
C GLY A 70 -18.13 9.95 1.65
N LYS A 71 -19.25 10.53 1.19
CA LYS A 71 -20.51 10.67 1.96
C LYS A 71 -21.69 9.97 1.31
N MET A 72 -21.42 9.08 0.36
CA MET A 72 -22.47 8.29 -0.30
C MET A 72 -23.19 7.42 0.72
N SER A 73 -24.53 7.40 0.66
CA SER A 73 -25.35 6.57 1.53
C SER A 73 -25.23 5.10 1.18
N GLU A 74 -25.28 4.20 2.16
CA GLU A 74 -25.21 2.75 1.94
C GLU A 74 -26.25 2.23 0.94
N ALA A 75 -27.47 2.79 0.94
CA ALA A 75 -28.52 2.40 -0.01
C ALA A 75 -28.12 2.61 -1.48
N ALA A 76 -27.24 3.56 -1.77
CA ALA A 76 -26.82 3.89 -3.14
C ALA A 76 -25.86 2.83 -3.75
N TYR A 77 -25.28 1.96 -2.93
CA TYR A 77 -24.40 0.89 -3.42
C TYR A 77 -25.19 -0.28 -3.99
N THR A 78 -26.40 -0.53 -3.50
CA THR A 78 -27.25 -1.64 -3.97
C THR A 78 -28.37 -1.21 -4.91
N ASP A 79 -28.62 0.09 -5.02
CA ASP A 79 -29.64 0.66 -5.91
C ASP A 79 -29.14 0.70 -7.37
N PRO A 80 -29.84 0.04 -8.31
CA PRO A 80 -29.51 0.09 -9.74
C PRO A 80 -29.49 1.51 -10.33
N ASP A 81 -30.34 2.41 -9.84
CA ASP A 81 -30.47 3.78 -10.39
C ASP A 81 -29.26 4.65 -10.04
N THR A 82 -28.58 4.35 -8.94
CA THR A 82 -27.37 5.07 -8.50
C THR A 82 -26.08 4.38 -8.94
N ARG A 83 -26.14 3.28 -9.68
CA ARG A 83 -24.98 2.49 -10.10
C ARG A 83 -23.90 3.33 -10.80
N ALA A 84 -24.28 4.31 -11.62
CA ALA A 84 -23.33 5.18 -12.30
C ALA A 84 -22.48 6.04 -11.34
N GLN A 85 -23.00 6.36 -10.15
CA GLN A 85 -22.31 7.16 -9.15
C GLN A 85 -21.19 6.38 -8.44
N LEU A 86 -21.24 5.04 -8.51
CA LEU A 86 -20.25 4.15 -7.91
C LEU A 86 -18.89 4.20 -8.63
N PHE A 87 -18.83 4.87 -9.78
CA PHE A 87 -17.63 4.94 -10.60
C PHE A 87 -16.98 6.33 -10.57
N TYR A 88 -15.67 6.34 -10.71
CA TYR A 88 -14.89 7.54 -10.98
C TYR A 88 -13.86 7.25 -12.06
N ASP A 89 -13.51 8.26 -12.85
CA ASP A 89 -12.43 8.14 -13.83
C ASP A 89 -11.11 8.60 -13.20
N PRO A 90 -10.13 7.72 -12.95
CA PRO A 90 -8.83 8.11 -12.41
C PRO A 90 -8.11 9.17 -13.24
N ALA A 91 -8.35 9.22 -14.56
CA ALA A 91 -7.74 10.18 -15.47
C ALA A 91 -8.13 11.64 -15.17
N ASP A 92 -9.27 11.84 -14.50
CA ASP A 92 -9.71 13.18 -14.09
C ASP A 92 -9.02 13.66 -12.80
N TYR A 93 -8.33 12.81 -12.06
CA TYR A 93 -7.75 13.16 -10.75
C TYR A 93 -6.23 13.17 -10.76
N PHE A 94 -5.65 13.84 -9.77
CA PHE A 94 -4.20 13.90 -9.52
C PHE A 94 -3.55 12.51 -9.47
N GLN A 95 -4.31 11.48 -9.08
CA GLN A 95 -3.90 10.07 -9.16
C GLN A 95 -3.25 9.72 -10.51
N SER A 96 -3.87 10.12 -11.64
CA SER A 96 -3.35 9.78 -12.97
C SER A 96 -2.05 10.53 -13.33
N ALA A 97 -1.95 11.80 -12.96
CA ALA A 97 -0.74 12.58 -13.16
C ALA A 97 0.43 12.00 -12.37
N LEU A 98 0.17 11.59 -11.13
CA LEU A 98 1.14 10.92 -10.29
C LEU A 98 1.56 9.57 -10.87
N GLN A 99 0.60 8.72 -11.26
CA GLN A 99 0.89 7.41 -11.86
C GLN A 99 1.74 7.55 -13.13
N ARG A 100 1.37 8.45 -14.05
CA ARG A 100 2.15 8.74 -15.26
C ARG A 100 3.55 9.24 -14.95
N ALA A 101 3.72 10.13 -13.97
CA ALA A 101 5.03 10.63 -13.60
C ALA A 101 5.90 9.51 -13.02
N ILE A 102 5.33 8.62 -12.22
CA ILE A 102 6.04 7.46 -11.66
C ILE A 102 6.47 6.50 -12.77
N GLU A 103 5.56 6.14 -13.66
CA GLU A 103 5.84 5.27 -14.80
C GLU A 103 6.93 5.87 -15.69
N GLN A 104 6.77 7.14 -16.11
CA GLN A 104 7.75 7.83 -16.96
C GLN A 104 9.11 8.00 -16.29
N ALA A 105 9.15 8.34 -14.99
CA ALA A 105 10.39 8.48 -14.25
C ALA A 105 11.13 7.14 -14.14
N THR A 106 10.39 6.05 -13.88
CA THR A 106 10.94 4.71 -13.71
C THR A 106 11.43 4.15 -15.04
N SER A 107 10.65 4.25 -16.12
CA SER A 107 11.03 3.76 -17.45
C SER A 107 12.24 4.47 -18.04
N ASN A 108 12.40 5.77 -17.76
CA ASN A 108 13.52 6.56 -18.26
C ASN A 108 14.68 6.67 -17.27
N ASN A 109 14.53 6.13 -16.06
CA ASN A 109 15.42 6.33 -14.91
C ASN A 109 15.84 7.80 -14.72
N ARG A 110 14.86 8.71 -14.78
CA ARG A 110 15.08 10.16 -14.65
C ARG A 110 14.11 10.78 -13.66
N PRO A 111 14.56 11.66 -12.76
CA PRO A 111 13.66 12.41 -11.89
C PRO A 111 12.71 13.30 -12.70
N LEU A 112 11.43 13.30 -12.30
CA LEU A 112 10.39 14.13 -12.91
C LEU A 112 9.74 15.03 -11.87
N ARG A 113 9.20 16.16 -12.30
CA ARG A 113 8.39 17.07 -11.49
C ARG A 113 7.00 17.18 -12.06
N ILE A 114 6.02 17.11 -11.17
CA ILE A 114 4.65 17.49 -11.45
C ILE A 114 4.47 18.92 -10.92
N ARG A 115 4.32 19.89 -11.81
CA ARG A 115 3.93 21.27 -11.44
C ARG A 115 2.42 21.38 -11.39
N LEU A 116 1.94 21.98 -10.30
CA LEU A 116 0.54 22.37 -10.15
C LEU A 116 0.39 23.81 -10.63
N GLU A 117 -0.44 24.00 -11.65
CA GLU A 117 -0.64 25.32 -12.24
C GLU A 117 -1.18 26.34 -11.22
N GLY A 118 -0.68 27.57 -11.30
CA GLY A 118 -1.16 28.70 -10.50
C GLY A 118 -0.74 28.71 -9.02
N SER A 119 -0.12 27.67 -8.48
CA SER A 119 0.18 27.60 -7.03
C SER A 119 1.66 27.54 -6.67
N GLY A 120 2.57 27.47 -7.65
CA GLY A 120 4.01 27.28 -7.41
C GLY A 120 4.38 25.99 -6.66
N ASN A 121 3.41 25.07 -6.49
CA ASN A 121 3.60 23.83 -5.78
C ASN A 121 4.01 22.73 -6.73
N SER A 122 4.77 21.77 -6.21
CA SER A 122 5.26 20.68 -7.03
C SER A 122 5.40 19.37 -6.26
N VAL A 123 5.37 18.29 -7.04
CA VAL A 123 5.64 16.93 -6.57
C VAL A 123 6.77 16.37 -7.42
N ASN A 124 7.93 16.17 -6.80
CA ASN A 124 9.13 15.64 -7.45
C ASN A 124 9.19 14.13 -7.22
N VAL A 125 9.34 13.35 -8.29
CA VAL A 125 9.43 11.89 -8.28
C VAL A 125 10.89 11.50 -8.54
N PHE A 126 11.47 10.74 -7.60
CA PHE A 126 12.84 10.24 -7.67
C PHE A 126 12.81 8.71 -7.84
N PRO A 127 12.98 8.19 -9.07
CA PRO A 127 12.77 6.78 -9.37
C PRO A 127 13.79 5.88 -8.67
N GLU A 128 15.07 6.24 -8.67
CA GLU A 128 16.15 5.44 -8.05
C GLU A 128 15.93 5.21 -6.55
N LEU A 129 15.35 6.19 -5.87
CA LEU A 129 15.11 6.14 -4.43
C LEU A 129 13.74 5.57 -4.07
N ASN A 130 12.87 5.36 -5.06
CA ASN A 130 11.44 5.08 -4.84
C ASN A 130 10.82 6.10 -3.87
N ARG A 131 11.11 7.38 -4.09
CA ARG A 131 10.65 8.48 -3.24
C ARG A 131 9.96 9.57 -4.05
N VAL A 132 9.06 10.24 -3.35
CA VAL A 132 8.41 11.45 -3.81
C VAL A 132 8.61 12.53 -2.75
N GLN A 133 8.99 13.72 -3.20
CA GLN A 133 9.15 14.90 -2.35
C GLN A 133 8.18 15.98 -2.82
N THR A 134 7.54 16.67 -1.89
CA THR A 134 6.63 17.76 -2.22
C THR A 134 6.71 18.88 -1.20
N ASN A 135 6.44 20.12 -1.63
CA ASN A 135 6.27 21.25 -0.73
C ASN A 135 4.84 21.35 -0.17
N LEU A 136 3.92 20.50 -0.63
CA LEU A 136 2.53 20.49 -0.23
C LEU A 136 2.36 19.89 1.17
N ARG A 137 1.48 20.51 1.97
CA ARG A 137 1.00 19.89 3.22
C ARG A 137 0.00 18.78 2.90
N GLU A 138 -0.11 17.78 3.77
CA GLU A 138 -0.99 16.63 3.57
C GLU A 138 -2.46 17.00 3.33
N ASN A 139 -3.00 17.99 4.05
CA ASN A 139 -4.37 18.46 3.82
C ASN A 139 -4.58 19.04 2.40
N LEU A 140 -3.56 19.70 1.86
CA LEU A 140 -3.61 20.26 0.50
C LEU A 140 -3.43 19.15 -0.55
N LEU A 141 -2.54 18.18 -0.32
CA LEU A 141 -2.44 16.97 -1.14
C LEU A 141 -3.77 16.20 -1.18
N ARG A 142 -4.43 16.04 -0.03
CA ARG A 142 -5.75 15.42 0.06
C ARG A 142 -6.78 16.20 -0.75
N SER A 143 -6.84 17.52 -0.56
CA SER A 143 -7.78 18.37 -1.29
C SER A 143 -7.55 18.29 -2.80
N LEU A 144 -6.28 18.35 -3.23
CA LEU A 144 -5.89 18.19 -4.64
C LEU A 144 -6.35 16.84 -5.21
N ALA A 145 -6.09 15.74 -4.50
CA ALA A 145 -6.47 14.41 -4.94
C ALA A 145 -7.99 14.20 -5.05
N MET A 146 -8.78 14.96 -4.29
CA MET A 146 -10.26 14.91 -4.33
C MET A 146 -10.87 15.81 -5.42
N ILE A 147 -10.11 16.79 -5.97
CA ILE A 147 -10.61 17.71 -6.99
C ILE A 147 -10.60 17.03 -8.36
N LYS A 148 -11.78 16.95 -8.97
CA LYS A 148 -11.93 16.54 -10.37
C LYS A 148 -11.29 17.59 -11.29
N GLY A 149 -10.53 17.16 -12.29
CA GLY A 149 -9.74 18.01 -13.20
C GLY A 149 -8.27 18.13 -12.80
N SER A 150 -7.92 17.87 -11.54
CA SER A 150 -6.55 18.03 -11.02
C SER A 150 -5.49 17.21 -11.77
N GLY A 151 -5.87 16.09 -12.39
CA GLY A 151 -4.97 15.31 -13.24
C GLY A 151 -4.59 16.02 -14.55
N LYS A 152 -5.52 16.78 -15.13
CA LYS A 152 -5.35 17.54 -16.38
C LYS A 152 -4.57 18.84 -16.14
N ASP A 153 -4.78 19.46 -14.98
CA ASP A 153 -4.10 20.70 -14.57
C ASP A 153 -2.66 20.46 -14.06
N SER A 154 -2.22 19.20 -14.06
CA SER A 154 -0.89 18.79 -13.62
C SER A 154 0.06 18.64 -14.81
N LYS A 155 1.09 19.48 -14.87
CA LYS A 155 2.13 19.41 -15.90
C LYS A 155 3.30 18.57 -15.42
N ILE A 156 3.66 17.54 -16.18
CA ILE A 156 4.83 16.69 -15.91
C ILE A 156 6.01 17.23 -16.73
N GLU A 157 7.14 17.47 -16.07
CA GLU A 157 8.37 17.95 -16.68
C GLU A 157 9.59 17.20 -16.13
N ALA A 158 10.67 17.15 -16.91
CA ALA A 158 11.94 16.62 -16.42
C ALA A 158 12.54 17.57 -15.38
N LEU A 159 13.11 17.00 -14.32
CA LEU A 159 14.01 17.77 -13.47
C LEU A 159 15.32 18.02 -14.26
N PRO A 160 15.93 19.21 -14.12
CA PRO A 160 17.27 19.44 -14.67
C PRO A 160 18.27 18.40 -14.15
N ASP A 161 19.17 17.91 -15.03
CA ASP A 161 20.13 16.85 -14.70
C ASP A 161 21.18 17.31 -13.64
N ASP A 162 21.36 18.62 -13.46
CA ASP A 162 22.22 19.25 -12.45
C ASP A 162 21.51 19.54 -11.11
N ALA A 163 20.19 19.30 -11.05
CA ALA A 163 19.47 19.36 -9.80
C ALA A 163 19.78 18.10 -8.98
N GLU A 164 20.93 18.07 -8.32
CA GLU A 164 21.17 17.07 -7.28
C GLU A 164 20.04 17.19 -6.25
N PRO A 165 19.27 16.12 -6.03
CA PRO A 165 18.16 16.21 -5.12
C PRO A 165 18.72 16.30 -3.71
N VAL A 166 18.66 17.50 -3.13
CA VAL A 166 18.91 17.68 -1.70
C VAL A 166 17.75 17.04 -0.95
N ILE A 167 17.89 15.75 -0.69
CA ILE A 167 16.88 14.94 -0.02
C ILE A 167 17.23 14.93 1.46
N ASP A 168 16.44 15.67 2.21
CA ASP A 168 16.38 15.51 3.65
C ASP A 168 15.51 14.30 3.97
N PHE A 169 16.14 13.18 4.35
CA PHE A 169 15.44 11.96 4.78
C PHE A 169 14.65 12.16 6.08
N THR A 170 14.85 13.27 6.78
CA THR A 170 14.06 13.64 7.97
C THR A 170 12.85 14.50 7.62
N ASP A 171 12.71 14.99 6.38
CA ASP A 171 11.55 15.78 5.96
C ASP A 171 10.30 14.89 5.93
N PRO A 172 9.27 15.19 6.73
CA PRO A 172 8.01 14.44 6.72
C PRO A 172 7.26 14.52 5.39
N ARG A 173 7.67 15.39 4.46
CA ARG A 173 7.12 15.49 3.10
C ARG A 173 7.85 14.62 2.08
N LEU A 174 8.88 13.89 2.51
CA LEU A 174 9.49 12.82 1.73
C LEU A 174 8.76 11.50 2.02
N GLU A 175 8.14 10.93 1.01
CA GLU A 175 7.37 9.70 1.13
C GLU A 175 7.79 8.66 0.08
N SER A 176 7.47 7.39 0.32
CA SER A 176 7.55 6.39 -0.74
C SER A 176 6.59 6.70 -1.90
N THR A 177 7.03 6.38 -3.11
CA THR A 177 6.20 6.49 -4.31
C THR A 177 4.88 5.73 -4.19
N THR A 178 4.96 4.50 -3.67
CA THR A 178 3.80 3.64 -3.39
C THR A 178 2.85 4.27 -2.37
N GLY A 179 3.38 4.86 -1.29
CA GLY A 179 2.57 5.48 -0.24
C GLY A 179 1.77 6.68 -0.74
N LEU A 180 2.39 7.56 -1.52
CA LEU A 180 1.66 8.71 -2.06
C LEU A 180 0.62 8.28 -3.10
N LEU A 181 0.95 7.32 -3.97
CA LEU A 181 0.02 6.78 -4.96
C LEU A 181 -1.19 6.10 -4.30
N TRP A 182 -0.95 5.33 -3.24
CA TRP A 182 -2.00 4.75 -2.39
C TRP A 182 -2.94 5.81 -1.84
N LYS A 183 -2.40 6.87 -1.22
CA LYS A 183 -3.20 7.97 -0.67
C LYS A 183 -3.98 8.71 -1.75
N ALA A 184 -3.32 9.03 -2.88
CA ALA A 184 -3.96 9.72 -3.99
C ALA A 184 -5.17 8.93 -4.54
N ALA A 185 -5.03 7.62 -4.70
CA ALA A 185 -6.13 6.76 -5.16
C ALA A 185 -7.24 6.64 -4.11
N LEU A 186 -6.89 6.45 -2.84
CA LEU A 186 -7.88 6.40 -1.76
C LEU A 186 -8.71 7.70 -1.68
N TRP A 187 -8.05 8.86 -1.77
CA TRP A 187 -8.69 10.17 -1.73
C TRP A 187 -9.49 10.49 -2.99
N ALA A 188 -9.05 10.07 -4.18
CA ALA A 188 -9.80 10.26 -5.41
C ALA A 188 -11.06 9.37 -5.46
N ALA A 189 -10.97 8.14 -4.95
CA ALA A 189 -12.05 7.17 -4.96
C ALA A 189 -13.28 7.65 -4.16
N MET A 190 -13.10 8.14 -2.94
CA MET A 190 -14.21 8.62 -2.08
C MET A 190 -15.38 7.62 -1.98
N GLY A 191 -15.08 6.32 -1.81
CA GLY A 191 -16.09 5.26 -1.77
C GLY A 191 -16.51 4.73 -3.14
N ARG A 192 -15.93 5.22 -4.24
CA ARG A 192 -16.19 4.76 -5.60
C ARG A 192 -15.10 3.81 -6.07
N VAL A 193 -15.31 3.19 -7.23
CA VAL A 193 -14.32 2.36 -7.94
C VAL A 193 -13.93 2.95 -9.28
N PRO A 194 -12.76 2.63 -9.85
CA PRO A 194 -12.38 3.10 -11.16
C PRO A 194 -13.36 2.64 -12.24
N VAL A 195 -13.62 3.47 -13.24
CA VAL A 195 -14.33 3.06 -14.47
C VAL A 195 -13.69 1.80 -15.07
N GLY A 196 -14.52 0.86 -15.54
CA GLY A 196 -14.08 -0.45 -16.03
C GLY A 196 -13.99 -1.55 -14.95
N THR A 197 -14.33 -1.24 -13.70
CA THR A 197 -14.50 -2.26 -12.64
C THR A 197 -15.81 -3.02 -12.84
N GLU A 198 -15.79 -4.35 -12.81
CA GLU A 198 -16.98 -5.18 -12.90
C GLU A 198 -17.45 -5.56 -11.49
N LEU A 199 -18.51 -4.90 -11.00
CA LEU A 199 -18.96 -5.03 -9.60
C LEU A 199 -19.41 -6.45 -9.22
N GLU A 200 -19.82 -7.25 -10.21
CA GLU A 200 -20.30 -8.62 -10.03
C GLU A 200 -19.17 -9.66 -10.04
N LEU A 201 -17.95 -9.27 -10.42
CA LEU A 201 -16.82 -10.20 -10.44
C LEU A 201 -16.17 -10.32 -9.06
N PRO A 202 -15.88 -11.55 -8.59
CA PRO A 202 -15.10 -11.74 -7.38
C PRO A 202 -13.70 -11.16 -7.52
N VAL A 203 -13.18 -10.59 -6.43
CA VAL A 203 -11.81 -10.08 -6.36
C VAL A 203 -10.94 -10.92 -5.43
N THR A 204 -9.64 -10.98 -5.72
CA THR A 204 -8.62 -11.56 -4.83
C THR A 204 -7.40 -10.66 -4.75
N LEU A 205 -6.71 -10.71 -3.61
CA LEU A 205 -5.40 -10.07 -3.48
C LEU A 205 -4.30 -10.94 -4.06
N LYS A 206 -3.48 -10.35 -4.93
CA LYS A 206 -2.21 -10.93 -5.41
C LYS A 206 -1.13 -10.89 -4.35
N ALA A 207 -1.11 -9.81 -3.57
CA ALA A 207 -0.20 -9.59 -2.46
C ALA A 207 -0.83 -8.65 -1.44
N TRP A 208 -0.39 -8.75 -0.19
CA TRP A 208 -0.79 -7.82 0.84
C TRP A 208 -0.20 -6.43 0.58
N PRO A 209 -0.95 -5.35 0.81
CA PRO A 209 -0.37 -4.02 0.91
C PRO A 209 0.65 -3.99 2.05
N ASN A 210 1.77 -3.29 1.86
CA ASN A 210 2.78 -3.18 2.90
C ASN A 210 2.34 -2.20 4.00
N PHE A 211 1.43 -2.65 4.86
CA PHE A 211 0.84 -1.85 5.95
C PHE A 211 1.86 -1.30 6.95
N THR A 212 3.12 -1.77 6.96
CA THR A 212 4.19 -1.19 7.78
C THR A 212 4.78 0.09 7.18
N ARG A 213 4.53 0.35 5.88
CA ARG A 213 5.10 1.47 5.11
C ARG A 213 4.06 2.40 4.52
N ILE A 214 2.78 2.05 4.61
CA ILE A 214 1.66 2.85 4.09
C ILE A 214 0.61 3.05 5.18
N PHE A 215 -0.15 4.12 5.03
CA PHE A 215 -1.33 4.36 5.85
C PHE A 215 -2.32 3.19 5.76
N ILE A 216 -2.90 2.78 6.90
CA ILE A 216 -3.87 1.70 6.99
C ILE A 216 -5.30 2.29 7.05
N PRO A 217 -6.10 2.15 5.99
CA PRO A 217 -7.51 2.54 5.98
C PRO A 217 -8.33 1.80 7.04
N HIS A 218 -9.46 2.38 7.46
CA HIS A 218 -10.42 1.69 8.31
C HIS A 218 -10.88 0.38 7.64
N HIS A 219 -10.99 -0.71 8.41
CA HIS A 219 -11.25 -2.08 7.96
C HIS A 219 -10.27 -2.69 6.93
N ALA A 220 -9.19 -2.00 6.54
CA ALA A 220 -8.27 -2.48 5.49
C ALA A 220 -7.67 -3.87 5.77
N ILE A 221 -7.26 -4.12 7.01
CA ILE A 221 -6.68 -5.42 7.41
C ILE A 221 -7.73 -6.53 7.29
N GLN A 222 -8.99 -6.26 7.67
CA GLN A 222 -10.08 -7.25 7.59
C GLN A 222 -10.41 -7.58 6.12
N ILE A 223 -10.51 -6.55 5.27
CA ILE A 223 -10.74 -6.72 3.84
C ILE A 223 -9.56 -7.48 3.19
N ALA A 224 -8.32 -7.11 3.52
CA ALA A 224 -7.13 -7.77 2.99
C ALA A 224 -7.06 -9.25 3.41
N ALA A 225 -7.38 -9.54 4.67
CA ALA A 225 -7.44 -10.90 5.19
C ALA A 225 -8.47 -11.74 4.42
N LEU A 226 -9.68 -11.22 4.20
CA LEU A 226 -10.73 -11.90 3.45
C LEU A 226 -10.29 -12.22 2.02
N TRP A 227 -9.84 -11.21 1.27
CA TRP A 227 -9.46 -11.34 -0.14
C TRP A 227 -8.20 -12.17 -0.38
N SER A 228 -7.39 -12.39 0.66
CA SER A 228 -6.22 -13.28 0.60
C SER A 228 -6.61 -14.74 0.82
N GLN A 229 -7.71 -15.00 1.52
CA GLN A 229 -8.19 -16.35 1.83
C GLN A 229 -9.16 -16.86 0.77
N ARG A 230 -10.02 -15.99 0.24
CA ARG A 230 -11.02 -16.37 -0.74
C ARG A 230 -11.41 -15.23 -1.69
N PRO A 231 -11.81 -15.56 -2.93
CA PRO A 231 -12.56 -14.66 -3.78
C PRO A 231 -13.87 -14.20 -3.13
N ALA A 232 -14.20 -12.92 -3.28
CA ALA A 232 -15.52 -12.35 -2.95
C ALA A 232 -15.77 -11.12 -3.82
N THR A 233 -17.01 -10.85 -4.22
CA THR A 233 -17.36 -9.57 -4.87
C THR A 233 -17.24 -8.41 -3.87
N LEU A 234 -17.29 -7.16 -4.35
CA LEU A 234 -17.24 -6.00 -3.46
C LEU A 234 -18.46 -5.95 -2.53
N HIS A 235 -19.65 -6.31 -3.03
CA HIS A 235 -20.88 -6.39 -2.24
C HIS A 235 -20.86 -7.53 -1.22
N GLU A 236 -20.41 -8.72 -1.64
CA GLU A 236 -20.25 -9.85 -0.74
C GLU A 236 -19.27 -9.51 0.38
N THR A 237 -18.18 -8.82 0.07
CA THR A 237 -17.18 -8.40 1.06
C THR A 237 -17.77 -7.52 2.15
N ALA A 238 -18.55 -6.50 1.77
CA ALA A 238 -19.24 -5.62 2.72
C ALA A 238 -20.20 -6.42 3.61
N THR A 239 -20.96 -7.34 3.01
CA THR A 239 -21.93 -8.20 3.70
C THR A 239 -21.26 -9.17 4.68
N ILE A 240 -20.21 -9.86 4.24
CA ILE A 240 -19.46 -10.86 5.04
C ILE A 240 -18.82 -10.21 6.27
N LEU A 241 -18.23 -9.02 6.09
CA LEU A 241 -17.51 -8.34 7.16
C LEU A 241 -18.44 -7.46 8.02
N GLY A 242 -19.69 -7.22 7.59
CA GLY A 242 -20.63 -6.34 8.27
C GLY A 242 -20.16 -4.89 8.30
N ILE A 243 -19.55 -4.41 7.20
CA ILE A 243 -18.98 -3.07 7.08
C ILE A 243 -19.60 -2.31 5.91
N GLU A 244 -19.49 -0.98 5.95
CA GLU A 244 -20.00 -0.11 4.89
C GLU A 244 -19.25 -0.29 3.56
N HIS A 245 -20.00 -0.27 2.45
CA HIS A 245 -19.47 -0.49 1.10
C HIS A 245 -18.37 0.50 0.72
N ARG A 246 -18.49 1.75 1.18
CA ARG A 246 -17.49 2.80 0.89
C ARG A 246 -16.08 2.42 1.32
N TYR A 247 -15.93 1.65 2.40
CA TYR A 247 -14.61 1.20 2.87
C TYR A 247 -14.04 0.15 1.92
N VAL A 248 -14.88 -0.79 1.48
CA VAL A 248 -14.52 -1.85 0.53
C VAL A 248 -14.14 -1.25 -0.83
N PHE A 249 -14.95 -0.35 -1.37
CA PHE A 249 -14.75 0.26 -2.69
C PHE A 249 -13.50 1.16 -2.71
N SER A 250 -13.26 1.92 -1.63
CA SER A 250 -12.04 2.73 -1.52
C SER A 250 -10.78 1.86 -1.38
N PHE A 251 -10.85 0.78 -0.60
CA PHE A 251 -9.74 -0.16 -0.46
C PHE A 251 -9.45 -0.90 -1.79
N TYR A 252 -10.49 -1.28 -2.53
CA TYR A 252 -10.35 -1.81 -3.88
C TYR A 252 -9.59 -0.83 -4.78
N SER A 253 -10.01 0.44 -4.82
CA SER A 253 -9.38 1.46 -5.67
C SER A 253 -7.89 1.67 -5.34
N ALA A 254 -7.55 1.71 -4.05
CA ALA A 254 -6.16 1.88 -3.60
C ALA A 254 -5.29 0.65 -3.88
N THR A 255 -5.84 -0.55 -3.81
CA THR A 255 -5.11 -1.78 -4.18
C THR A 255 -5.01 -1.98 -5.69
N ALA A 256 -6.02 -1.55 -6.45
CA ALA A 256 -6.06 -1.61 -7.91
C ALA A 256 -4.96 -0.75 -8.55
N VAL A 257 -4.77 0.49 -8.10
CA VAL A 257 -3.70 1.36 -8.64
C VAL A 257 -2.30 0.81 -8.40
N LEU A 258 -2.11 0.01 -7.33
CA LEU A 258 -0.84 -0.64 -7.02
C LEU A 258 -0.69 -2.02 -7.67
N GLY A 259 -1.69 -2.48 -8.42
CA GLY A 259 -1.69 -3.81 -9.04
C GLY A 259 -1.77 -4.97 -8.03
N LEU A 260 -2.24 -4.71 -6.80
CA LEU A 260 -2.28 -5.70 -5.71
C LEU A 260 -3.55 -6.55 -5.71
N VAL A 261 -4.56 -6.19 -6.49
CA VAL A 261 -5.84 -6.89 -6.60
C VAL A 261 -6.09 -7.35 -8.04
N GLU A 262 -6.85 -8.41 -8.21
CA GLU A 262 -7.36 -8.86 -9.51
C GLU A 262 -8.82 -9.28 -9.44
N GLN A 263 -9.53 -9.10 -10.56
CA GLN A 263 -10.88 -9.59 -10.76
C GLN A 263 -10.82 -10.99 -11.41
N ILE A 264 -11.52 -11.94 -10.81
CA ILE A 264 -11.60 -13.31 -11.31
C ILE A 264 -12.67 -13.38 -12.39
N HIS A 265 -12.22 -13.39 -13.63
CA HIS A 265 -13.08 -13.61 -14.78
C HIS A 265 -13.30 -15.11 -14.94
N GLY A 266 -14.56 -15.55 -14.97
CA GLY A 266 -14.91 -16.93 -15.26
C GLY A 266 -14.38 -17.33 -16.64
N SER A 267 -13.54 -18.38 -16.70
CA SER A 267 -12.80 -18.88 -17.87
C SER A 267 -11.60 -17.99 -18.27
N LYS A 268 -10.41 -18.17 -17.66
CA LYS A 268 -9.32 -19.02 -18.19
C LYS A 268 -8.36 -19.53 -17.08
N ARG A 269 -8.88 -20.09 -15.99
CA ARG A 269 -8.08 -20.98 -15.13
C ARG A 269 -8.00 -22.39 -15.76
N SER A 270 -7.27 -22.54 -16.86
CA SER A 270 -6.76 -23.86 -17.31
C SER A 270 -5.73 -23.68 -18.42
N ALA A 271 -4.48 -23.37 -18.05
CA ALA A 271 -3.31 -23.59 -18.91
C ALA A 271 -2.03 -23.63 -18.08
N ALA A 272 -1.82 -22.63 -17.21
CA ALA A 272 -0.56 -22.50 -16.46
C ALA A 272 -0.37 -23.57 -15.36
N THR A 273 -1.45 -23.98 -14.68
CA THR A 273 -1.36 -25.03 -13.64
C THR A 273 -1.27 -26.44 -14.24
N GLN A 274 -1.88 -26.66 -15.41
CA GLN A 274 -1.82 -27.94 -16.14
C GLN A 274 -0.43 -28.17 -16.76
N GLN A 275 0.18 -27.14 -17.37
CA GLN A 275 1.54 -27.23 -17.90
C GLN A 275 2.60 -27.47 -16.80
N ARG A 276 2.43 -26.90 -15.60
CA ARG A 276 3.37 -27.12 -14.49
C ARG A 276 3.23 -28.51 -13.86
N ALA A 277 2.06 -29.16 -13.97
CA ALA A 277 1.85 -30.55 -13.56
C ALA A 277 2.41 -31.54 -14.59
N GLU A 278 2.25 -31.26 -15.89
CA GLU A 278 2.79 -32.10 -16.97
C GLU A 278 4.33 -32.07 -17.03
N GLN A 279 4.95 -30.90 -16.84
CA GLN A 279 6.42 -30.77 -16.80
C GLN A 279 7.04 -31.50 -15.61
N ARG A 280 6.34 -31.58 -14.47
CA ARG A 280 6.77 -32.38 -13.32
C ARG A 280 6.69 -33.89 -13.57
N GLY A 281 5.72 -34.34 -14.36
CA GLY A 281 5.60 -35.75 -14.76
C GLY A 281 6.66 -36.21 -15.77
N PHE A 282 7.15 -35.29 -16.61
CA PHE A 282 8.15 -35.62 -17.63
C PHE A 282 9.57 -35.75 -17.05
N LEU A 283 9.98 -34.84 -16.17
CA LEU A 283 11.30 -34.90 -15.51
C LEU A 283 11.44 -36.10 -14.55
N GLY A 284 10.35 -36.52 -13.93
CA GLY A 284 10.33 -37.74 -13.11
C GLY A 284 10.57 -39.03 -13.91
N ARG A 285 10.18 -39.06 -15.19
CA ARG A 285 10.44 -40.21 -16.08
C ARG A 285 11.86 -40.23 -16.63
N LEU A 286 12.47 -39.06 -16.83
CA LEU A 286 13.86 -38.97 -17.29
C LEU A 286 14.87 -39.41 -16.22
N LEU A 287 14.58 -39.14 -14.94
CA LEU A 287 15.44 -39.57 -13.83
C LEU A 287 15.37 -41.08 -13.57
N ASN A 288 14.22 -41.72 -13.81
CA ASN A 288 14.11 -43.18 -13.73
C ASN A 288 14.85 -43.91 -14.85
N PHE A 289 15.07 -43.25 -16.00
CA PHE A 289 15.80 -43.85 -17.12
C PHE A 289 17.33 -43.78 -16.97
N LEU A 290 17.84 -42.90 -16.10
CA LEU A 290 19.27 -42.76 -15.79
C LEU A 290 19.69 -43.48 -14.50
N GLY A 291 18.73 -44.00 -13.72
CA GLY A 291 18.98 -44.74 -12.48
C GLY A 291 18.95 -46.27 -12.60
N ALA A 292 18.59 -46.82 -13.77
CA ALA A 292 18.58 -48.26 -14.02
C ALA A 292 19.83 -48.67 -14.81
N GLY A 293 20.98 -48.66 -14.14
CA GLY A 293 22.27 -48.97 -14.73
C GLY A 293 23.38 -49.00 -13.69
N ASN A 294 23.25 -49.87 -12.69
CA ASN A 294 24.33 -50.54 -11.96
C ASN A 294 23.76 -51.69 -11.13
#